data_AF-A0A0R0BFW9-F1
#
_entry.id   AF-A0A0R0BFW9-F1
#
_cell.length_a   1.000
_cell.length_b   1.000
_cell.length_c   1.000
_cell.angle_alpha   90.00
_cell.angle_beta   90.00
_cell.angle_gamma   90.00
#
_symmetry.space_group_name_H-M   'P 1'
#
loop_
_entity.id
_entity.type
_entity.pdbx_description
1 polymer ?
#
loop_
_entity_poly.entity_id
_entity_poly.type
_entity_poly.pdbx_seq_one_letter_code
_entity_poly.pdbx_strand_id
1 'polypeptide(L)'
;MNLQTLPSMPYRLLPDSCQFELLDVDALQDPASGRLLHLYSVVARCLCCETVFKAEEGQGLVSHSIARVVRCPGGCGQQAFKPALLRAWCPQAAALA
;
A
#
# COMPACT_ATOMS: atom_id res chain seq x y z
N MET A 1 36.41 21.48 -1.76
CA MET A 1 35.84 20.17 -1.37
C MET A 1 34.85 20.43 -0.25
N ASN A 2 33.56 20.13 -0.30
CA ASN A 2 32.81 19.13 -1.04
C ASN A 2 31.41 19.72 -1.36
N LEU A 3 30.87 19.39 -2.54
CA LEU A 3 29.52 19.74 -2.97
C LEU A 3 28.53 18.87 -2.18
N GLN A 4 27.66 19.47 -1.37
CA GLN A 4 26.45 18.78 -0.91
C GLN A 4 25.27 19.41 -1.63
N THR A 5 25.05 18.91 -2.84
CA THR A 5 23.81 19.08 -3.59
C THR A 5 22.71 18.35 -2.81
N LEU A 6 21.96 19.09 -2.00
CA LEU A 6 20.67 18.61 -1.52
C LEU A 6 19.80 18.39 -2.77
N PRO A 7 19.27 17.19 -3.03
CA PRO A 7 18.23 17.07 -4.03
C PRO A 7 17.03 17.86 -3.50
N SER A 8 16.78 19.02 -4.12
CA SER A 8 15.52 19.73 -4.02
C SER A 8 14.46 18.85 -4.67
N MET A 9 13.97 17.85 -3.92
CA MET A 9 12.74 17.17 -4.30
C MET A 9 11.66 18.24 -4.32
N PRO A 10 10.97 18.46 -5.46
CA PRO A 10 9.88 19.40 -5.49
C PRO A 10 8.86 18.86 -4.49
N TYR A 11 8.75 19.52 -3.33
CA TYR A 11 7.67 19.33 -2.39
C TYR A 11 6.41 19.81 -3.08
N ARG A 12 5.91 18.99 -4.01
CA ARG A 12 4.57 19.16 -4.49
C ARG A 12 3.70 18.82 -3.31
N LEU A 13 3.05 19.85 -2.79
CA LEU A 13 1.85 19.75 -1.97
C LEU A 13 0.84 18.91 -2.77
N LEU A 14 0.94 17.59 -2.67
CA LEU A 14 -0.11 16.69 -3.15
C LEU A 14 -1.12 16.54 -2.01
N PRO A 15 -2.41 16.41 -2.33
CA PRO A 15 -3.39 15.99 -1.33
C PRO A 15 -2.82 14.74 -0.66
N ASP A 16 -3.01 14.59 0.66
CA ASP A 16 -2.43 13.52 1.49
C ASP A 16 -2.66 12.07 0.98
N SER A 17 -3.36 11.93 -0.14
CA SER A 17 -3.64 10.74 -0.91
C SER A 17 -2.73 10.60 -2.16
N CYS A 18 -1.59 9.93 -2.03
CA CYS A 18 -0.96 9.30 -3.19
C CYS A 18 -1.72 8.00 -3.54
N GLN A 19 -1.76 7.64 -4.82
CA GLN A 19 -2.39 6.39 -5.26
C GLN A 19 -1.40 5.23 -5.21
N PHE A 20 -1.90 4.05 -4.86
CA PHE A 20 -1.14 2.81 -4.84
C PHE A 20 -1.80 1.73 -5.68
N GLU A 21 -0.96 1.04 -6.44
CA GLU A 21 -1.30 -0.20 -7.12
C GLU A 21 -0.93 -1.38 -6.20
N LEU A 22 -1.90 -2.27 -5.92
CA LEU A 22 -1.68 -3.46 -5.09
C LEU A 22 -1.10 -4.59 -5.95
N LEU A 23 0.13 -5.00 -5.64
CA LEU A 23 0.85 -6.05 -6.36
C LEU A 23 0.73 -7.40 -5.67
N ASP A 24 0.68 -7.41 -4.34
CA ASP A 24 0.48 -8.62 -3.54
C ASP A 24 -0.25 -8.31 -2.23
N VAL A 25 -1.08 -9.24 -1.76
CA VAL A 25 -1.81 -9.13 -0.49
C VAL A 25 -1.70 -10.46 0.25
N ASP A 26 -0.99 -10.43 1.37
CA ASP A 26 -0.89 -11.57 2.29
C ASP A 26 -1.87 -11.38 3.45
N ALA A 27 -2.91 -12.21 3.47
CA ALA A 27 -3.98 -12.10 4.43
C ALA A 27 -4.62 -13.45 4.78
N LEU A 28 -5.03 -13.57 6.04
CA LEU A 28 -5.90 -14.65 6.50
C LEU A 28 -7.35 -14.32 6.19
N GLN A 29 -8.03 -15.18 5.43
CA GLN A 29 -9.46 -15.09 5.15
C GLN A 29 -10.20 -16.29 5.76
N ASP A 30 -11.43 -16.06 6.22
CA ASP A 30 -12.34 -17.14 6.60
C ASP A 30 -12.79 -17.89 5.34
N PRO A 31 -12.48 -19.19 5.18
CA PRO A 31 -12.82 -19.95 3.97
C PRO A 31 -14.33 -20.08 3.74
N ALA A 32 -15.16 -19.97 4.79
CA ALA A 32 -16.61 -20.09 4.64
C ALA A 32 -17.28 -18.80 4.15
N SER A 33 -16.78 -17.63 4.57
CA SER A 33 -17.41 -16.32 4.28
C SER A 33 -16.57 -15.37 3.42
N GLY A 34 -15.31 -15.71 3.13
CA GLY A 34 -14.34 -14.82 2.48
C GLY A 34 -14.00 -13.59 3.33
N ARG A 35 -14.40 -13.55 4.61
CA ARG A 35 -14.13 -12.43 5.50
C ARG A 35 -12.63 -12.33 5.78
N LEU A 36 -12.07 -11.14 5.62
CA LEU A 36 -10.69 -10.84 6.02
C LEU A 36 -10.58 -10.92 7.56
N LEU A 37 -9.85 -11.91 8.06
CA LEU A 37 -9.59 -12.10 9.49
C LEU A 37 -8.36 -11.31 9.92
N HIS A 38 -7.28 -11.37 9.14
CA HIS A 38 -6.04 -10.67 9.44
C HIS A 38 -5.31 -10.29 8.14
N LEU A 39 -4.59 -9.16 8.15
CA LEU A 39 -3.80 -8.69 7.02
C LEU A 39 -2.34 -8.66 7.47
N TYR A 40 -1.55 -9.64 7.03
CA TYR A 40 -0.14 -9.77 7.41
C TYR A 40 0.71 -8.73 6.69
N SER A 41 0.55 -8.64 5.37
CA SER A 41 1.30 -7.68 4.58
C SER A 41 0.64 -7.31 3.26
N VAL A 42 1.08 -6.20 2.68
CA VAL A 42 0.66 -5.71 1.37
C VAL A 42 1.90 -5.29 0.59
N VAL A 43 2.09 -5.80 -0.61
CA VAL A 43 3.07 -5.25 -1.55
C VAL A 43 2.35 -4.25 -2.44
N ALA A 44 2.81 -3.00 -2.42
CA ALA A 44 2.21 -1.92 -3.18
C ALA A 44 3.27 -1.17 -3.98
N ARG A 45 2.87 -0.67 -5.15
CA ARG A 45 3.60 0.33 -5.91
C ARG A 45 2.98 1.70 -5.66
N CYS A 46 3.77 2.66 -5.20
CA CYS A 46 3.33 4.06 -5.17
C CYS A 46 3.33 4.63 -6.58
N LEU A 47 2.20 5.17 -7.05
CA LEU A 47 2.10 5.76 -8.40
C LEU A 47 2.72 7.17 -8.49
N CYS A 48 3.17 7.74 -7.37
CA CYS A 48 3.84 9.04 -7.35
C CYS A 48 5.36 8.95 -7.52
N CYS A 49 6.00 7.98 -6.86
CA CYS A 49 7.46 7.79 -6.88
C CYS A 49 7.90 6.43 -7.45
N GLU A 50 6.94 5.65 -7.96
CA GLU A 50 7.11 4.32 -8.56
C GLU A 50 7.76 3.25 -7.64
N THR A 51 7.99 3.59 -6.38
CA THR A 51 8.60 2.70 -5.40
C THR A 51 7.67 1.54 -5.08
N VAL A 52 8.20 0.33 -5.23
CA VAL A 52 7.56 -0.91 -4.78
C VAL A 52 8.06 -1.21 -3.37
N PHE A 53 7.14 -1.46 -2.45
CA PHE A 53 7.47 -1.75 -1.06
C PHE A 53 6.48 -2.73 -0.45
N LYS A 54 6.95 -3.46 0.56
CA LYS A 54 6.12 -4.32 1.41
C LYS A 54 5.73 -3.52 2.66
N ALA A 55 4.44 -3.44 2.92
CA ALA A 55 3.85 -2.77 4.07
C ALA A 55 3.35 -3.81 5.06
N GLU A 56 3.80 -3.71 6.31
CA GLU A 56 3.43 -4.59 7.43
C GLU A 56 2.93 -3.74 8.60
N GLU A 57 2.19 -4.33 9.53
CA GLU A 57 1.62 -3.58 10.65
C GLU A 57 2.72 -2.86 11.47
N GLY A 58 2.62 -1.53 11.55
CA GLY A 58 3.65 -0.67 12.16
C GLY A 58 4.81 -0.28 11.24
N GLN A 59 4.90 -0.86 10.03
CA GLN A 59 5.89 -0.56 8.99
C GLN A 59 5.18 -0.26 7.66
N GLY A 60 4.65 0.95 7.52
CA GLY A 60 3.96 1.38 6.30
C GLY A 60 2.53 0.88 6.16
N LEU A 61 2.03 0.01 7.05
CA LEU A 61 0.62 -0.37 7.15
C LEU A 61 0.07 -0.05 8.54
N VAL A 62 -1.13 0.53 8.58
CA VAL A 62 -1.89 0.76 9.82
C VAL A 62 -3.27 0.15 9.67
N SER A 63 -3.61 -0.79 10.56
CA SER A 63 -4.90 -1.48 10.56
C SER A 63 -5.88 -0.81 11.53
N HIS A 64 -6.91 -0.16 11.00
CA HIS A 64 -8.05 0.31 11.78
C HIS A 64 -9.26 -0.63 11.62
N SER A 65 -10.19 -0.64 12.58
CA SER A 65 -11.40 -1.49 12.51
C SER A 65 -12.20 -1.34 11.21
N ILE A 66 -12.15 -0.16 10.58
CA ILE A 66 -12.91 0.18 9.35
C ILE A 66 -12.07 0.31 8.08
N ALA A 67 -10.74 0.36 8.18
CA ALA A 67 -9.87 0.64 7.04
C ALA A 67 -8.45 0.07 7.23
N ARG A 68 -7.74 -0.14 6.14
CA ARG A 68 -6.31 -0.50 6.13
C ARG A 68 -5.55 0.60 5.41
N VAL A 69 -4.70 1.34 6.14
CA VAL A 69 -4.00 2.50 5.60
C VAL A 69 -2.58 2.10 5.22
N VAL A 70 -2.23 2.26 3.96
CA VAL A 70 -0.86 2.04 3.44
C VAL A 70 -0.19 3.40 3.27
N ARG A 71 1.06 3.52 3.70
CA ARG A 71 1.89 4.74 3.60
C ARG A 71 3.10 4.49 2.72
N CYS A 72 3.40 5.45 1.85
CA CYS A 72 4.61 5.38 1.03
C CYS A 72 5.85 5.62 1.91
N PRO A 73 6.88 4.75 1.87
CA PRO A 73 8.12 4.96 2.63
C PRO A 73 8.91 6.18 2.15
N GLY A 74 8.70 6.60 0.89
CA GLY A 74 9.28 7.83 0.34
C GLY A 74 8.55 9.12 0.77
N GLY A 75 7.52 9.03 1.61
CA GLY A 75 6.79 10.20 2.12
C GLY A 75 5.82 10.84 1.11
N CYS A 76 5.44 10.13 0.03
CA CYS A 76 4.52 10.67 -0.98
C CYS A 76 3.06 10.82 -0.52
N GLY A 77 2.69 10.16 0.58
CA GLY A 77 1.33 10.16 1.12
C GLY A 77 0.85 8.79 1.60
N GLN A 78 -0.46 8.66 1.77
CA GLN A 78 -1.10 7.43 2.25
C GLN A 78 -2.45 7.15 1.58
N GLN A 79 -2.87 5.88 1.53
CA GLN A 79 -4.16 5.47 0.99
C GLN A 79 -4.85 4.48 1.91
N ALA A 80 -6.14 4.72 2.16
CA ALA A 80 -7.00 3.81 2.90
C ALA A 80 -7.68 2.82 1.94
N PHE A 81 -7.47 1.54 2.19
CA PHE A 81 -8.16 0.43 1.53
C PHE A 81 -9.35 -0.03 2.36
N LYS A 82 -10.50 -0.15 1.70
CA LYS A 82 -11.67 -0.79 2.28
C LYS A 82 -11.41 -2.29 2.40
N PRO A 83 -11.80 -2.96 3.51
CA PRO A 83 -11.65 -4.41 3.63
C PRO A 83 -12.32 -5.19 2.50
N ALA A 84 -13.41 -4.66 1.91
CA ALA A 84 -14.06 -5.27 0.75
C ALA A 84 -13.16 -5.38 -0.48
N LEU A 85 -12.29 -4.39 -0.73
CA LEU A 85 -11.35 -4.41 -1.84
C LEU A 85 -10.27 -5.46 -1.63
N LEU A 86 -9.71 -5.52 -0.41
CA LEU A 86 -8.69 -6.52 -0.05
C LEU A 86 -9.23 -7.95 -0.08
N ARG A 87 -10.52 -8.15 0.27
CA ARG A 87 -11.18 -9.46 0.13
C ARG A 87 -11.30 -9.91 -1.33
N ALA A 88 -11.64 -8.99 -2.21
CA ALA A 88 -11.80 -9.26 -3.64
C ALA A 88 -10.47 -9.20 -4.41
N TRP A 89 -9.37 -8.86 -3.75
CA TRP A 89 -8.07 -8.79 -4.39
C TRP A 89 -7.65 -10.19 -4.82
N CYS A 90 -7.43 -10.35 -6.11
CA CYS A 90 -6.83 -11.52 -6.71
C CYS A 90 -5.53 -11.12 -7.39
N PRO A 91 -4.49 -11.97 -7.38
CA PRO A 91 -3.30 -11.72 -8.18
C PRO A 91 -3.74 -11.61 -9.64
N GLN A 92 -3.42 -10.50 -10.31
CA GLN A 92 -3.72 -10.33 -11.74
C GLN A 92 -3.07 -11.42 -12.62
N ALA A 93 -2.16 -12.23 -12.08
CA ALA A 93 -1.63 -13.44 -12.70
C ALA A 93 -2.67 -14.56 -12.92
N ALA A 94 -3.84 -14.52 -12.27
CA ALA A 94 -4.93 -15.48 -12.49
C ALA A 94 -5.91 -15.06 -13.60
N ALA A 95 -5.72 -13.87 -14.21
CA ALA A 95 -6.59 -13.34 -15.27
C ALA A 95 -6.11 -13.70 -16.69
N LEU A 96 -5.15 -14.62 -16.82
CA LEU A 96 -4.78 -15.24 -18.09
C LEU A 96 -5.20 -16.72 -18.04
N ALA A 97 -6.50 -16.96 -18.26
CA ALA A 97 -7.04 -18.25 -18.63
C ALA A 97 -7.49 -18.19 -20.10
#